data_AF-G8ZT53-F1
#
_entry.id   AF-G8ZT53-F1
#
_cell.length_a   1.000
_cell.length_b   1.000
_cell.length_c   1.000
_cell.angle_alpha   90.00
_cell.angle_beta   90.00
_cell.angle_gamma   90.00
#
_symmetry.space_group_name_H-M   'P 1'
#
loop_
_entity.id
_entity.type
_entity.pdbx_description
1 polymer ?
#
loop_
_entity_poly.entity_id
_entity_poly.type
_entity_poly.pdbx_seq_one_letter_code
_entity_poly.pdbx_strand_id
1 'polypeptide(L)'
;MASNSDEARRLADEFKKEGHFDKLKHDILSQELKQGESSTSVEQTIRAKVNALVRAMVAEDENLIFKNRGSTSALIESQIFKDGYKALSQGDGGLNVEEYIQEKLNEPALQDHVREKIEEMVQGTKNG
;
A
#
# COMPACT_ATOMS: atom_id res chain seq x y z
N MET A 1 -30.46 21.46 -5.15
CA MET A 1 -29.17 21.52 -5.85
C MET A 1 -28.23 20.66 -5.03
N ALA A 2 -28.03 19.39 -5.39
CA ALA A 2 -27.01 18.56 -4.73
C ALA A 2 -25.65 19.22 -5.00
N SER A 3 -24.82 19.39 -3.97
CA SER A 3 -23.57 20.13 -4.12
C SER A 3 -22.59 19.32 -4.96
N ASN A 4 -21.70 19.96 -5.73
CA ASN A 4 -20.63 19.25 -6.46
C ASN A 4 -19.77 18.34 -5.54
N SER A 5 -19.72 18.66 -4.24
CA SER A 5 -19.06 17.82 -3.24
C SER A 5 -19.78 16.49 -2.98
N ASP A 6 -21.11 16.47 -3.09
CA ASP A 6 -21.90 15.25 -2.90
C ASP A 6 -21.72 14.30 -4.08
N GLU A 7 -21.66 14.83 -5.30
CA GLU A 7 -21.44 14.04 -6.51
C GLU A 7 -20.01 13.49 -6.58
N ALA A 8 -19.00 14.31 -6.25
CA ALA A 8 -17.61 13.85 -6.16
C ALA A 8 -17.45 12.73 -5.13
N ARG A 9 -18.12 12.84 -3.98
CA ARG A 9 -18.12 11.81 -2.94
C ARG A 9 -18.82 10.54 -3.41
N ARG A 10 -19.97 10.66 -4.08
CA ARG A 10 -20.70 9.53 -4.66
C ARG A 10 -19.84 8.75 -5.64
N LEU A 11 -19.18 9.43 -6.57
CA LEU A 11 -18.28 8.82 -7.56
C LEU A 11 -17.08 8.15 -6.90
N ALA A 12 -16.49 8.77 -5.88
CA ALA A 12 -15.38 8.17 -5.14
C ALA A 12 -15.81 6.90 -4.37
N ASP A 13 -17.00 6.90 -3.79
CA ASP A 13 -17.55 5.74 -3.08
C ASP A 13 -17.91 4.60 -4.06
N GLU A 14 -18.47 4.94 -5.22
CA GLU A 14 -18.77 3.98 -6.30
C GLU A 14 -17.49 3.38 -6.89
N PHE A 15 -16.45 4.19 -7.11
CA PHE A 15 -15.15 3.77 -7.60
C PHE A 15 -14.50 2.74 -6.65
N LYS A 16 -14.63 2.96 -5.34
CA LYS A 16 -14.18 2.00 -4.32
C LYS A 16 -15.03 0.73 -4.33
N LYS A 17 -16.36 0.87 -4.40
CA LYS A 17 -17.32 -0.25 -4.36
C LYS A 17 -17.14 -1.20 -5.54
N GLU A 18 -16.78 -0.69 -6.71
CA GLU A 18 -16.48 -1.49 -7.90
C GLU A 18 -15.10 -2.18 -7.87
N GLY A 19 -14.29 -1.92 -6.83
CA GLY A 19 -12.99 -2.56 -6.63
C GLY A 19 -11.84 -1.90 -7.39
N HIS A 20 -12.06 -0.78 -8.08
CA HIS A 20 -10.98 -0.07 -8.80
C HIS A 20 -9.88 0.39 -7.83
N PHE A 21 -10.25 0.85 -6.63
CA PHE A 21 -9.29 1.25 -5.61
C PHE A 21 -8.42 0.06 -5.13
N ASP A 22 -9.02 -1.12 -4.94
CA ASP A 22 -8.29 -2.31 -4.53
C ASP A 22 -7.37 -2.81 -5.64
N LYS A 23 -7.82 -2.75 -6.88
CA LYS A 23 -7.01 -3.05 -8.06
C LYS A 23 -5.78 -2.14 -8.15
N LEU A 24 -5.95 -0.82 -7.99
CA LEU A 24 -4.84 0.13 -8.02
C LEU A 24 -3.80 -0.15 -6.94
N LYS A 25 -4.23 -0.47 -5.71
CA LYS A 25 -3.31 -0.87 -4.64
C LYS A 25 -2.54 -2.13 -5.02
N HIS A 26 -3.23 -3.14 -5.58
CA HIS A 26 -2.59 -4.36 -6.02
C HIS A 26 -1.56 -4.09 -7.12
N ASP A 27 -1.94 -3.31 -8.14
CA ASP A 27 -1.07 -2.97 -9.24
C ASP A 27 0.20 -2.28 -8.73
N ILE A 28 0.09 -1.27 -7.85
CA ILE A 28 1.23 -0.55 -7.26
C ILE A 28 2.16 -1.49 -6.46
N LEU A 29 1.58 -2.41 -5.68
CA LEU A 29 2.35 -3.36 -4.84
C LEU A 29 2.95 -4.52 -5.63
N SER A 30 2.39 -4.84 -6.80
CA SER A 30 2.86 -5.92 -7.67
C SER A 30 4.02 -5.49 -8.57
N GLN A 31 4.27 -4.18 -8.70
CA GLN A 31 5.38 -3.66 -9.50
C GLN A 31 6.72 -4.20 -9.02
N GLU A 32 7.60 -4.48 -9.98
CA GLU A 32 8.96 -4.94 -9.72
C GLU A 32 9.87 -3.78 -9.33
N LEU A 33 10.60 -3.97 -8.23
CA LEU A 33 11.76 -3.15 -7.88
C LEU A 33 12.98 -3.75 -8.56
N LYS A 34 13.66 -2.95 -9.38
CA LYS A 34 14.96 -3.34 -9.95
C LYS A 34 16.02 -3.16 -8.87
N GLN A 35 16.47 -4.27 -8.27
CA GLN A 35 17.61 -4.27 -7.35
C GLN A 35 18.76 -5.07 -8.00
N GLY A 36 19.61 -4.37 -8.75
CA GLY A 36 20.72 -5.00 -9.47
C GLY A 36 20.24 -5.96 -10.57
N GLU A 37 20.69 -7.22 -10.55
CA GLU A 37 20.34 -8.25 -11.54
C GLU A 37 19.07 -9.06 -11.20
N SER A 38 18.43 -8.78 -10.06
CA SER A 38 17.20 -9.47 -9.63
C SER A 38 16.01 -8.51 -9.62
N SER A 39 14.86 -8.97 -10.12
CA SER A 39 13.57 -8.30 -9.94
C SER A 39 12.79 -8.98 -8.82
N THR A 40 12.35 -8.20 -7.84
CA THR A 40 11.41 -8.65 -6.80
C THR A 40 10.28 -7.64 -6.71
N SER A 41 9.05 -8.11 -6.46
CA SER A 41 7.95 -7.15 -6.29
C SER A 41 8.11 -6.32 -5.03
N VAL A 42 7.48 -5.15 -5.00
CA VAL A 42 7.38 -4.32 -3.78
C VAL A 42 6.81 -5.13 -2.62
N GLU A 43 5.75 -5.90 -2.87
CA GLU A 43 5.15 -6.78 -1.85
C GLU A 43 6.15 -7.79 -1.28
N GLN A 44 6.91 -8.47 -2.15
CA GLN A 44 7.91 -9.46 -1.71
C GLN A 44 9.01 -8.81 -0.89
N THR A 45 9.45 -7.62 -1.30
CA THR A 45 10.48 -6.84 -0.62
C THR A 45 10.03 -6.42 0.78
N ILE A 46 8.82 -5.87 0.89
CA ILE A 46 8.22 -5.51 2.18
C ILE A 46 8.08 -6.75 3.08
N ARG A 47 7.54 -7.85 2.54
CA ARG A 47 7.35 -9.09 3.29
C ARG A 47 8.67 -9.66 3.83
N ALA A 48 9.72 -9.65 3.00
CA ALA A 48 11.05 -10.11 3.42
C ALA A 48 11.63 -9.27 4.56
N LYS A 49 11.54 -7.94 4.46
CA LYS A 49 12.04 -7.02 5.50
C LYS A 49 11.24 -7.10 6.80
N VAL A 50 9.91 -7.18 6.72
CA VAL A 50 9.06 -7.39 7.91
C VAL A 50 9.43 -8.70 8.60
N ASN A 51 9.62 -9.79 7.85
CA ASN A 51 10.06 -11.06 8.41
C ASN A 51 11.44 -10.98 9.08
N ALA A 52 12.39 -10.27 8.47
CA ALA A 52 13.71 -10.06 9.05
C ALA A 52 13.64 -9.25 10.36
N LEU A 53 12.84 -8.19 10.39
CA LEU A 53 12.62 -7.37 11.58
C LEU A 53 11.95 -8.16 12.70
N VAL A 54 10.89 -8.91 12.40
CA VAL A 54 10.22 -9.79 13.37
C VAL A 54 11.22 -10.78 13.97
N ARG A 55 12.07 -11.40 13.15
CA ARG A 55 13.10 -12.34 13.62
C ARG A 55 14.12 -11.66 14.53
N ALA A 56 14.54 -10.44 14.21
CA ALA A 56 15.46 -9.66 15.05
C ALA A 56 14.82 -9.33 16.41
N MET A 57 13.58 -8.83 16.41
CA MET A 57 12.84 -8.52 17.64
C MET A 57 12.63 -9.76 18.53
N VAL A 58 12.34 -10.91 17.92
CA VAL A 58 12.23 -12.19 18.62
C VAL A 58 13.56 -12.63 19.22
N ALA A 59 14.67 -12.45 18.50
CA ALA A 59 15.99 -12.82 18.99
C ALA A 59 16.44 -11.92 20.16
N GLU A 60 16.00 -10.67 20.19
CA GLU A 60 16.26 -9.73 21.28
C GLU A 60 15.41 -10.02 22.53
N ASP A 61 14.16 -10.47 22.37
CA ASP A 61 13.31 -10.94 23.48
C ASP A 61 12.48 -12.17 23.07
N GLU A 62 12.99 -13.36 23.40
CA GLU A 62 12.31 -14.62 23.10
C GLU A 62 10.92 -14.72 23.76
N ASN A 63 10.66 -13.95 24.85
CA ASN A 63 9.36 -13.95 25.51
C ASN A 63 8.24 -13.32 24.67
N LEU A 64 8.57 -12.58 23.60
CA LEU A 64 7.61 -12.09 22.61
C LEU A 64 6.82 -13.23 21.96
N ILE A 65 7.44 -14.40 21.77
CA ILE A 65 6.77 -15.58 21.20
C ILE A 65 5.87 -16.26 22.25
N PHE A 66 6.30 -16.27 23.51
CA PHE A 66 5.62 -17.02 24.57
C PHE A 66 4.42 -16.30 25.18
N LYS A 67 4.43 -14.96 25.22
CA LYS A 67 3.36 -14.21 25.90
C LYS A 67 2.09 -14.04 25.08
N ASN A 68 2.13 -14.11 23.74
CA ASN A 68 1.04 -13.58 22.92
C ASN A 68 0.99 -14.13 21.48
N ARG A 69 0.66 -15.42 21.29
CA ARG A 69 0.63 -16.08 19.97
C ARG A 69 -0.24 -15.39 18.89
N GLY A 70 -1.20 -14.53 19.25
CA GLY A 70 -1.95 -13.67 18.31
C GLY A 70 -1.66 -12.17 18.42
N SER A 71 -1.27 -11.69 19.60
CA SER A 71 -1.07 -10.27 19.91
C SER A 71 0.32 -9.75 19.49
N THR A 72 1.30 -10.64 19.32
CA THR A 72 2.66 -10.27 18.93
C THR A 72 2.74 -9.72 17.51
N SER A 73 1.97 -10.26 16.55
CA SER A 73 1.90 -9.70 15.19
C SER A 73 1.34 -8.27 15.19
N ALA A 74 0.24 -8.02 15.91
CA ALA A 74 -0.35 -6.69 16.02
C ALA A 74 0.57 -5.68 16.72
N LEU A 75 1.35 -6.12 17.72
CA LEU A 75 2.35 -5.28 18.40
C LEU A 75 3.50 -4.91 17.46
N ILE A 76 4.00 -5.87 16.69
CA ILE A 76 5.09 -5.64 15.73
C ILE A 76 4.61 -4.75 14.58
N GLU A 77 3.44 -5.02 14.02
CA GLU A 77 2.80 -4.17 13.01
C GLU A 77 2.60 -2.75 13.52
N SER A 78 2.10 -2.60 14.76
CA SER A 78 1.93 -1.29 15.40
C SER A 78 3.26 -0.57 15.58
N GLN A 79 4.34 -1.27 15.91
CA GLN A 79 5.66 -0.67 16.07
C GLN A 79 6.24 -0.20 14.73
N ILE A 80 6.17 -1.07 13.70
CA ILE A 80 6.59 -0.74 12.33
C ILE A 80 5.83 0.48 11.80
N PHE A 81 4.52 0.51 12.03
CA PHE A 81 3.66 1.62 11.62
C PHE A 81 3.97 2.91 12.38
N LYS A 82 4.12 2.84 13.72
CA LYS A 82 4.46 4.02 14.55
C LYS A 82 5.78 4.66 14.18
N ASP A 83 6.75 3.85 13.76
CA ASP A 83 8.06 4.35 13.32
C ASP A 83 8.05 4.80 11.85
N GLY A 84 6.87 4.89 11.22
CA GLY A 84 6.71 5.37 9.85
C GLY A 84 7.43 4.51 8.83
N TYR A 85 7.49 3.19 9.05
CA TYR A 85 8.21 2.25 8.20
C TYR A 85 9.72 2.50 8.07
N LYS A 86 10.33 3.35 8.92
CA LYS A 86 11.78 3.65 8.89
C LYS A 86 12.66 2.40 8.98
N ALA A 87 12.20 1.36 9.67
CA ALA A 87 12.92 0.09 9.72
C ALA A 87 13.04 -0.60 8.34
N LEU A 88 12.09 -0.35 7.43
CA LEU A 88 12.09 -0.91 6.06
C LEU A 88 13.03 -0.14 5.12
N SER A 89 13.33 1.13 5.42
CA SER A 89 14.24 1.96 4.62
C SER A 89 15.72 1.74 4.95
N GLN A 90 16.04 0.97 6.00
CA GLN A 90 17.41 0.69 6.42
C GLN A 90 17.99 -0.59 5.77
N GLY A 91 19.32 -0.62 5.67
CA GLY A 91 20.09 -1.75 5.14
C GLY A 91 20.16 -1.81 3.61
N ASP A 92 20.81 -2.86 3.10
CA ASP A 92 20.88 -3.11 1.65
C ASP A 92 19.48 -3.38 1.07
N GLY A 93 19.22 -2.86 -0.13
CA GLY A 93 17.88 -2.89 -0.74
C GLY A 93 16.78 -2.21 0.07
N GLY A 94 17.11 -1.18 0.88
CA GLY A 94 16.17 -0.37 1.65
C GLY A 94 15.05 0.21 0.78
N LEU A 95 13.81 0.16 1.28
CA LEU A 95 12.65 0.73 0.61
C LEU A 95 12.02 1.79 1.51
N ASN A 96 12.07 3.05 1.06
CA ASN A 96 11.27 4.11 1.64
C ASN A 96 9.83 3.98 1.12
N VAL A 97 8.98 3.27 1.87
CA VAL A 97 7.61 2.94 1.46
C VAL A 97 6.78 4.21 1.26
N GLU A 98 6.96 5.23 2.11
CA GLU A 98 6.21 6.48 2.03
C GLU A 98 6.58 7.25 0.75
N GLU A 99 7.88 7.41 0.49
CA GLU A 99 8.37 8.04 -0.74
C GLU A 99 7.93 7.27 -1.98
N TYR A 100 8.06 5.94 -1.99
CA TYR A 100 7.62 5.10 -3.09
C TYR A 100 6.12 5.28 -3.39
N ILE A 101 5.26 5.28 -2.37
CA ILE A 101 3.82 5.51 -2.56
C ILE A 101 3.57 6.91 -3.10
N GLN A 102 4.23 7.94 -2.57
CA GLN A 102 4.07 9.30 -3.04
C GLN A 102 4.52 9.46 -4.49
N GLU A 103 5.64 8.86 -4.89
CA GLU A 103 6.10 8.84 -6.27
C GLU A 103 5.03 8.23 -7.18
N LYS A 104 4.50 7.05 -6.81
CA LYS A 104 3.46 6.36 -7.58
C LYS A 104 2.17 7.16 -7.70
N LEU A 105 1.71 7.78 -6.62
CA LEU A 105 0.51 8.63 -6.61
C LEU A 105 0.67 9.90 -7.48
N ASN A 106 1.91 10.35 -7.69
CA ASN A 106 2.24 11.48 -8.54
C ASN A 106 2.54 11.09 -10.00
N GLU A 107 2.49 9.80 -10.37
CA GLU A 107 2.67 9.37 -11.76
C GLU A 107 1.50 9.86 -12.63
N PRO A 108 1.77 10.64 -13.70
CA PRO A 108 0.72 11.16 -14.57
C PRO A 108 -0.15 10.05 -15.17
N ALA A 109 0.47 8.92 -15.54
CA ALA A 109 -0.24 7.77 -16.09
C ALA A 109 -1.28 7.18 -15.11
N LEU A 110 -0.96 7.13 -13.82
CA LEU A 110 -1.91 6.67 -12.80
C LEU A 110 -3.07 7.66 -12.65
N GLN A 111 -2.78 8.96 -12.63
CA GLN A 111 -3.79 10.01 -12.51
C GLN A 111 -4.73 10.04 -13.72
N ASP A 112 -4.18 9.85 -14.92
CA ASP A 112 -4.96 9.77 -16.15
C ASP A 112 -5.83 8.51 -16.16
N HIS A 113 -5.31 7.36 -15.72
CA HIS A 113 -6.12 6.14 -15.60
C HIS A 113 -7.29 6.30 -14.62
N VAL A 114 -7.05 6.91 -13.45
CA VAL A 114 -8.11 7.21 -12.48
C VAL A 114 -9.15 8.16 -13.10
N ARG A 115 -8.70 9.19 -13.81
CA ARG A 115 -9.60 10.15 -14.48
C ARG A 115 -10.47 9.45 -15.52
N GLU A 116 -9.88 8.65 -16.41
CA GLU A 116 -10.60 7.90 -17.44
C GLU A 116 -11.69 7.03 -16.83
N LYS A 117 -11.38 6.30 -15.74
CA LYS A 117 -12.37 5.46 -15.06
C LYS A 117 -13.52 6.26 -14.46
N ILE A 118 -13.22 7.40 -13.83
CA ILE A 118 -14.26 8.29 -13.30
C ILE A 118 -15.11 8.87 -14.44
N GLU A 119 -14.50 9.25 -15.56
CA GLU A 119 -15.22 9.76 -16.74
C GLU A 119 -16.13 8.69 -17.35
N GLU A 120 -15.67 7.44 -17.47
CA GLU A 120 -16.48 6.30 -17.88
C GLU A 120 -17.70 6.11 -16.96
N MET A 121 -17.52 6.20 -15.63
CA MET A 121 -18.61 6.08 -14.67
C MET A 121 -19.64 7.20 -14.82
N VAL A 122 -19.18 8.45 -15.03
CA VAL A 122 -20.06 9.60 -15.27
C VAL A 122 -20.85 9.44 -16.57
N GLN A 123 -20.23 8.91 -17.62
CA GLN A 123 -20.89 8.67 -18.91
C GLN A 123 -21.84 7.47 -18.86
N GLY A 124 -21.48 6.41 -18.14
CA GLY A 124 -22.33 5.25 -17.89
C GLY A 124 -23.59 5.60 -17.09
N THR A 125 -23.48 6.53 -16.13
CA THR A 125 -24.62 7.07 -15.36
C THR A 125 -25.59 7.88 -16.24
N LYS A 126 -25.15 8.44 -17.38
CA LYS A 126 -26.00 9.25 -18.29
C LYS A 126 -26.78 8.41 -19.31
N ASN A 127 -26.42 7.15 -19.50
CA ASN A 127 -27.04 6.26 -20.50
C ASN A 127 -27.92 5.15 -19.88
N GLY A 128 -28.18 5.22 -18.57
CA GLY A 128 -29.02 4.28 -17.80
C GLY A 128 -30.33 4.89 -17.32
#